data_AF-A0A7W1QPV9-F1
#
_entry.id   AF-A0A7W1QPV9-F1
#
_cell.length_a   1.000
_cell.length_b   1.000
_cell.length_c   1.000
_cell.angle_alpha   90.00
_cell.angle_beta   90.00
_cell.angle_gamma   90.00
#
_symmetry.space_group_name_H-M   'P 1'
#
loop_
_entity.id
_entity.type
_entity.pdbx_description
1 polymer ?
#
loop_
_entity_poly.entity_id
_entity_poly.type
_entity_poly.pdbx_seq_one_letter_code
_entity_poly.pdbx_strand_id
1 'polypeptide(L)'
;AELGRIASRVDELEATLAAERSPTPAAPSGNGDGNGPGDPGGPKPPVSGSGWLQTCPVNGPSSFVDSFGDPRPGGRSHEGIDMIAARGTPVAAVHAGTVHRTGSSIGGYGIVLFHEGSSDWTFYTHFDSYGSYGEGAHVSAGDTIGYVGNSGTTVYHLHFEYHPGGGAAINPYTSLLGVC
;
A
#
# COMPACT_ATOMS: atom_id res chain seq x y z
N ALA A 1 -11.73 38.37 -23.78
CA ALA A 1 -10.94 38.33 -22.53
C ALA A 1 -10.29 36.95 -22.42
N GLU A 2 -8.97 36.91 -22.34
CA GLU A 2 -8.15 35.68 -22.27
C GLU A 2 -8.54 34.76 -21.11
N LEU A 3 -9.03 35.35 -20.01
CA LEU A 3 -9.59 34.65 -18.85
C LEU A 3 -10.79 33.75 -19.17
N GLY A 4 -11.64 34.11 -20.14
CA GLY A 4 -12.79 33.30 -20.53
C GLY A 4 -12.39 32.00 -21.25
N ARG A 5 -11.26 31.99 -21.95
CA ARG A 5 -10.73 30.78 -22.61
C ARG A 5 -10.00 29.85 -21.64
N ILE A 6 -9.46 30.39 -20.54
CA ILE A 6 -8.80 29.61 -19.50
C ILE A 6 -9.86 28.88 -18.65
N ALA A 7 -10.95 29.56 -18.28
CA ALA A 7 -12.06 28.94 -17.53
C ALA A 7 -12.69 27.76 -18.30
N SER A 8 -12.96 27.93 -19.60
CA SER A 8 -13.48 26.86 -20.46
C SER A 8 -12.56 25.64 -20.56
N ARG A 9 -11.24 25.81 -20.47
CA ARG A 9 -10.27 24.69 -20.47
C ARG A 9 -10.18 23.99 -19.12
N VAL A 10 -10.46 24.68 -18.02
CA VAL A 10 -10.54 24.07 -16.69
C VAL A 10 -11.80 23.20 -16.60
N ASP A 11 -12.95 23.70 -17.06
CA ASP A 11 -14.20 22.93 -17.07
C ASP A 11 -14.11 21.67 -17.96
N GLU A 12 -13.44 21.76 -19.12
CA GLU A 12 -13.18 20.59 -19.99
C GLU A 12 -12.26 19.55 -19.33
N LEU A 13 -11.22 19.99 -18.61
CA LEU A 13 -10.33 19.09 -17.87
C LEU A 13 -11.05 18.41 -16.69
N GLU A 14 -11.89 19.13 -15.97
CA GLU A 14 -12.70 18.57 -14.88
C GLU A 14 -13.73 17.55 -15.40
N ALA A 15 -14.35 17.82 -16.57
CA ALA A 15 -15.24 16.86 -17.22
C ALA A 15 -14.52 15.59 -17.68
N THR A 16 -13.26 15.71 -18.11
CA THR A 16 -12.44 14.56 -18.54
C THR A 16 -12.04 13.70 -17.33
N LEU A 17 -11.67 14.32 -16.20
CA LEU A 17 -11.39 13.63 -14.93
C LEU A 17 -12.62 12.97 -14.31
N ALA A 18 -13.83 13.51 -14.55
CA ALA A 18 -15.08 12.91 -14.09
C ALA A 18 -15.47 11.67 -14.92
N ALA A 19 -15.15 11.64 -16.22
CA ALA A 19 -15.41 10.47 -17.08
C ALA A 19 -14.53 9.26 -16.72
N GLU A 20 -13.29 9.49 -16.25
CA GLU A 20 -12.38 8.43 -15.77
C GLU A 20 -12.73 7.90 -14.37
N ARG A 21 -13.65 8.55 -13.64
CA ARG A 21 -14.18 8.12 -12.33
C ARG A 21 -15.44 7.25 -12.42
N SER A 22 -15.87 6.87 -13.62
CA SER A 22 -16.98 5.92 -13.76
C SER A 22 -16.48 4.50 -13.47
N PRO A 23 -17.07 3.75 -12.52
CA PRO A 23 -16.67 2.37 -12.26
C PRO A 23 -16.99 1.54 -13.50
N THR A 24 -15.98 0.87 -14.05
CA THR A 24 -16.17 -0.18 -15.05
C THR A 24 -17.07 -1.28 -14.47
N PRO A 25 -17.99 -1.87 -15.26
CA PRO A 25 -18.75 -3.02 -14.81
C PRO A 25 -17.80 -4.18 -14.52
N ALA A 26 -17.93 -4.79 -13.34
CA ALA A 26 -17.19 -5.98 -12.95
C ALA A 26 -17.29 -7.07 -14.02
N ALA A 27 -16.14 -7.61 -14.43
CA ALA A 27 -16.08 -8.78 -15.30
C ALA A 27 -16.63 -10.02 -14.57
N PRO A 28 -17.24 -10.99 -15.28
CA PRO A 28 -17.83 -12.16 -14.65
C PRO A 28 -16.75 -13.08 -14.06
N SER A 29 -17.00 -13.50 -12.83
CA SER A 29 -16.21 -14.47 -12.05
C SER A 29 -16.19 -15.84 -12.71
N GLY A 30 -14.98 -16.39 -12.93
CA GLY A 30 -14.73 -17.79 -13.24
C GLY A 30 -14.14 -18.51 -12.03
N ASN A 31 -14.73 -19.65 -11.69
CA ASN A 31 -14.47 -20.51 -10.52
C ASN A 31 -13.03 -21.05 -10.41
N GLY A 32 -12.59 -21.33 -9.17
CA GLY A 32 -11.46 -22.24 -8.89
C GLY A 32 -10.87 -22.20 -7.47
N ASP A 33 -11.61 -22.73 -6.49
CA ASP A 33 -11.25 -23.48 -5.27
C ASP A 33 -9.94 -23.24 -4.48
N GLY A 34 -10.10 -22.93 -3.17
CA GLY A 34 -9.04 -23.09 -2.15
C GLY A 34 -9.47 -22.62 -0.74
N ASN A 35 -9.95 -23.55 0.08
CA ASN A 35 -10.48 -23.38 1.45
C ASN A 35 -9.58 -22.59 2.42
N GLY A 36 -10.15 -21.53 3.02
CA GLY A 36 -9.76 -20.89 4.29
C GLY A 36 -10.97 -20.18 4.90
N PRO A 37 -11.07 -19.99 6.24
CA PRO A 37 -12.23 -19.33 6.84
C PRO A 37 -12.31 -17.89 6.34
N GLY A 38 -13.45 -17.54 5.71
CA GLY A 38 -13.63 -16.35 4.89
C GLY A 38 -13.27 -15.03 5.59
N ASP A 39 -12.39 -14.28 4.94
CA ASP A 39 -12.08 -12.89 5.24
C ASP A 39 -13.08 -11.97 4.48
N PRO A 40 -13.80 -11.06 5.16
CA PRO A 40 -14.64 -10.05 4.50
C PRO A 40 -13.83 -8.84 3.96
N GLY A 41 -12.50 -8.89 3.97
CA GLY A 41 -11.59 -7.77 3.71
C GLY A 41 -11.19 -7.54 2.25
N GLY A 42 -11.97 -6.74 1.52
CA GLY A 42 -11.55 -6.12 0.25
C GLY A 42 -11.19 -7.09 -0.90
N PRO A 43 -10.93 -6.58 -2.11
CA PRO A 43 -10.38 -7.42 -3.17
C PRO A 43 -8.94 -7.80 -2.81
N LYS A 44 -8.60 -9.09 -2.91
CA LYS A 44 -7.23 -9.59 -2.82
C LYS A 44 -6.50 -9.37 -4.16
N PRO A 45 -5.33 -8.71 -4.20
CA PRO A 45 -4.55 -8.62 -5.43
C PRO A 45 -4.02 -10.00 -5.84
N PRO A 46 -3.72 -10.20 -7.13
CA PRO A 46 -3.03 -11.40 -7.58
C PRO A 46 -1.66 -11.52 -6.91
N VAL A 47 -1.30 -12.75 -6.54
CA VAL A 47 0.05 -13.10 -6.07
C VAL A 47 0.88 -13.45 -7.30
N SER A 48 1.78 -12.55 -7.68
CA SER A 48 2.56 -12.62 -8.93
C SER A 48 4.08 -12.54 -8.69
N GLY A 49 4.51 -12.20 -7.49
CA GLY A 49 5.91 -12.12 -7.08
C GLY A 49 6.44 -13.43 -6.48
N SER A 50 7.70 -13.43 -6.06
CA SER A 50 8.37 -14.59 -5.48
C SER A 50 9.31 -14.17 -4.34
N GLY A 51 9.62 -15.09 -3.43
CA GLY A 51 10.40 -14.78 -2.23
C GLY A 51 9.62 -13.85 -1.29
N TRP A 52 10.28 -12.79 -0.80
CA TRP A 52 9.75 -11.89 0.22
C TRP A 52 8.67 -10.92 -0.27
N LEU A 53 8.60 -10.63 -1.58
CA LEU A 53 7.62 -9.72 -2.20
C LEU A 53 6.77 -10.51 -3.19
N GLN A 54 5.59 -10.94 -2.77
CA GLN A 54 4.72 -11.81 -3.57
C GLN A 54 3.56 -11.06 -4.23
N THR A 55 3.24 -9.85 -3.78
CA THR A 55 2.21 -8.99 -4.37
C THR A 55 2.51 -7.52 -4.12
N CYS A 56 1.91 -6.63 -4.91
CA CYS A 56 2.04 -5.20 -4.71
C CYS A 56 1.35 -4.81 -3.39
N PRO A 57 2.01 -4.06 -2.48
CA PRO A 57 1.42 -3.73 -1.19
C PRO A 57 0.26 -2.73 -1.31
N VAL A 58 0.18 -1.95 -2.39
CA VAL A 58 -0.98 -1.09 -2.67
C VAL A 58 -1.84 -1.75 -3.74
N ASN A 59 -3.02 -2.22 -3.38
CA ASN A 59 -3.94 -2.86 -4.32
C ASN A 59 -4.80 -1.81 -5.06
N GLY A 60 -4.18 -1.12 -6.01
CA GLY A 60 -4.82 -0.12 -6.86
C GLY A 60 -3.81 0.79 -7.57
N PRO A 61 -4.28 1.79 -8.34
CA PRO A 61 -3.40 2.77 -8.97
C PRO A 61 -2.53 3.46 -7.91
N SER A 62 -1.23 3.42 -8.13
CA SER A 62 -0.25 4.08 -7.27
C SER A 62 0.92 4.60 -8.08
N SER A 63 1.62 5.60 -7.54
CA SER A 63 2.85 6.13 -8.11
C SER A 63 3.90 6.28 -7.03
N PHE A 64 5.14 5.95 -7.35
CA PHE A 64 6.27 6.03 -6.43
C PHE A 64 7.54 6.30 -7.21
N VAL A 65 8.54 6.86 -6.52
CA VAL A 65 9.88 7.13 -7.05
C VAL A 65 10.91 6.55 -6.09
N ASP A 66 12.16 6.43 -6.53
CA ASP A 66 13.25 6.05 -5.64
C ASP A 66 13.55 7.20 -4.69
N SER A 67 12.95 7.14 -3.49
CA SER A 67 13.10 8.11 -2.42
C SER A 67 13.87 7.54 -1.22
N PHE A 68 14.41 6.34 -1.33
CA PHE A 68 15.13 5.72 -0.21
C PHE A 68 16.43 6.49 0.05
N GLY A 69 16.71 6.77 1.32
CA GLY A 69 17.86 7.58 1.71
C GLY A 69 17.60 9.10 1.71
N ASP A 70 16.44 9.55 1.23
CA ASP A 70 16.12 10.97 1.20
C ASP A 70 16.07 11.58 2.61
N PRO A 71 16.52 12.83 2.80
CA PRO A 71 16.49 13.47 4.11
C PRO A 71 15.07 13.63 4.66
N ARG A 72 14.90 13.33 5.95
CA ARG A 72 13.65 13.52 6.70
C ARG A 72 13.84 14.48 7.88
N PRO A 73 12.77 15.16 8.34
CA PRO A 73 12.85 16.07 9.48
C PRO A 73 13.45 15.39 10.72
N GLY A 74 14.33 16.13 11.41
CA GLY A 74 15.05 15.62 12.59
C GLY A 74 16.34 14.88 12.27
N GLY A 75 16.87 15.00 11.04
CA GLY A 75 18.13 14.35 10.64
C GLY A 75 18.00 12.86 10.35
N ARG A 76 16.76 12.37 10.22
CA ARG A 76 16.47 10.99 9.82
C ARG A 76 16.70 10.82 8.33
N SER A 77 16.95 9.57 7.93
CA SER A 77 16.92 9.14 6.54
C SER A 77 15.57 8.50 6.24
N HIS A 78 15.15 8.52 4.98
CA HIS A 78 13.98 7.78 4.54
C HIS A 78 14.31 6.29 4.39
N GLU A 79 13.72 5.43 5.22
CA GLU A 79 14.04 3.99 5.28
C GLU A 79 13.10 3.13 4.42
N GLY A 80 12.32 3.75 3.54
CA GLY A 80 11.33 3.08 2.70
C GLY A 80 11.03 3.82 1.41
N ILE A 81 9.88 3.46 0.82
CA ILE A 81 9.31 4.10 -0.36
C ILE A 81 7.89 4.56 -0.04
N ASP A 82 7.58 5.79 -0.44
CA ASP A 82 6.25 6.36 -0.33
C ASP A 82 5.46 6.05 -1.61
N MET A 83 4.45 5.19 -1.50
CA MET A 83 3.54 4.84 -2.58
C MET A 83 2.29 5.72 -2.50
N ILE A 84 2.22 6.73 -3.37
CA ILE A 84 1.11 7.68 -3.44
C ILE A 84 -0.11 6.96 -4.02
N ALA A 85 -1.21 6.98 -3.26
CA ALA A 85 -2.48 6.39 -3.67
C ALA A 85 -3.65 7.09 -2.98
N ALA A 86 -4.86 6.90 -3.51
CA ALA A 86 -6.06 7.48 -2.92
C ALA A 86 -6.30 6.95 -1.48
N ARG A 87 -6.85 7.81 -0.61
CA ARG A 87 -7.32 7.36 0.72
C ARG A 87 -8.32 6.22 0.56
N GLY A 88 -8.19 5.18 1.37
CA GLY A 88 -9.06 4.01 1.34
C GLY A 88 -8.63 2.94 0.33
N THR A 89 -7.58 3.15 -0.46
CA THR A 89 -7.02 2.08 -1.30
C THR A 89 -6.55 0.93 -0.40
N PRO A 90 -6.93 -0.34 -0.69
CA PRO A 90 -6.53 -1.47 0.13
C PRO A 90 -5.01 -1.67 0.15
N VAL A 91 -4.47 -1.97 1.33
CA VAL A 91 -3.07 -2.33 1.56
C VAL A 91 -2.98 -3.82 1.82
N ALA A 92 -2.23 -4.53 0.98
CA ALA A 92 -2.06 -5.97 1.04
C ALA A 92 -0.78 -6.38 1.77
N ALA A 93 -0.84 -7.48 2.51
CA ALA A 93 0.35 -8.16 3.03
C ALA A 93 1.18 -8.68 1.85
N VAL A 94 2.46 -8.31 1.77
CA VAL A 94 3.33 -8.75 0.65
C VAL A 94 3.79 -10.20 0.76
N HIS A 95 3.69 -10.78 1.95
CA HIS A 95 4.12 -12.14 2.28
C HIS A 95 3.19 -12.73 3.35
N ALA A 96 3.15 -14.06 3.49
CA ALA A 96 2.53 -14.67 4.66
C ALA A 96 3.28 -14.30 5.93
N GLY A 97 2.58 -14.07 7.04
CA GLY A 97 3.26 -13.60 8.24
C GLY A 97 2.34 -13.28 9.40
N THR A 98 2.94 -12.75 10.47
CA THR A 98 2.22 -12.34 11.68
C THR A 98 2.16 -10.82 11.78
N VAL A 99 0.95 -10.29 11.98
CA VAL A 99 0.68 -8.86 12.12
C VAL A 99 1.06 -8.37 13.51
N HIS A 100 1.83 -7.29 13.58
CA HIS A 100 2.08 -6.50 14.77
C HIS A 100 1.72 -5.04 14.51
N ARG A 101 0.65 -4.55 15.14
CA ARG A 101 0.16 -3.17 14.97
C ARG A 101 1.06 -2.22 15.74
N THR A 102 1.38 -1.11 15.10
CA THR A 102 2.19 -0.04 15.66
C THR A 102 1.48 1.31 15.53
N GLY A 103 1.94 2.27 16.35
CA GLY A 103 1.38 3.61 16.41
C GLY A 103 2.45 4.61 16.82
N SER A 104 2.61 5.71 16.08
CA SER A 104 3.46 6.84 16.52
C SER A 104 2.92 8.18 16.01
N SER A 105 3.47 9.29 16.50
CA SER A 105 3.06 10.63 16.05
C SER A 105 3.43 10.91 14.59
N ILE A 106 4.51 10.30 14.08
CA ILE A 106 5.02 10.54 12.73
C ILE A 106 4.56 9.44 11.76
N GLY A 107 4.56 8.18 12.18
CA GLY A 107 4.03 7.07 11.37
C GLY A 107 2.50 7.01 11.38
N GLY A 108 1.87 7.46 12.46
CA GLY A 108 0.45 7.19 12.69
C GLY A 108 0.20 5.70 12.87
N TYR A 109 -0.91 5.20 12.33
CA TYR A 109 -1.25 3.78 12.35
C TYR A 109 -0.37 3.00 11.39
N GLY A 110 0.22 1.92 11.87
CA GLY A 110 1.03 1.03 11.06
C GLY A 110 0.99 -0.43 11.48
N ILE A 111 1.62 -1.26 10.67
CA ILE A 111 1.83 -2.69 10.90
C ILE A 111 3.29 -3.01 10.60
N VAL A 112 3.94 -3.73 11.51
CA VAL A 112 5.09 -4.57 11.20
C VAL A 112 4.55 -5.96 10.88
N LEU A 113 4.88 -6.49 9.71
CA LEU A 113 4.55 -7.86 9.32
C LEU A 113 5.82 -8.69 9.41
N PHE A 114 5.86 -9.62 10.37
CA PHE A 114 6.95 -10.59 10.48
C PHE A 114 6.72 -11.72 9.48
N HIS A 115 7.64 -11.91 8.55
CA HIS A 115 7.48 -12.88 7.47
C HIS A 115 7.63 -14.31 8.01
N GLU A 116 6.72 -15.18 7.61
CA GLU A 116 6.79 -16.58 7.97
C GLU A 116 8.00 -17.27 7.31
N GLY A 117 8.73 -18.08 8.08
CA GLY A 117 9.85 -18.89 7.57
C GLY A 117 11.18 -18.16 7.44
N SER A 118 11.26 -16.87 7.79
CA SER A 118 12.51 -16.11 7.86
C SER A 118 12.54 -15.15 9.06
N SER A 119 13.62 -14.38 9.19
CA SER A 119 13.68 -13.25 10.14
C SER A 119 13.32 -11.92 9.47
N ASP A 120 12.85 -11.95 8.22
CA ASP A 120 12.52 -10.74 7.48
C ASP A 120 11.24 -10.12 8.04
N TRP A 121 11.13 -8.80 7.90
CA TRP A 121 9.88 -8.11 8.17
C TRP A 121 9.68 -6.92 7.23
N THR A 122 8.43 -6.51 7.13
CA THR A 122 8.02 -5.34 6.33
C THR A 122 7.23 -4.38 7.20
N PHE A 123 7.40 -3.09 6.97
CA PHE A 123 6.68 -2.05 7.67
C PHE A 123 5.73 -1.32 6.74
N TYR A 124 4.53 -1.07 7.23
CA TYR A 124 3.45 -0.38 6.54
C TYR A 124 2.94 0.69 7.48
N THR A 125 2.87 1.95 7.05
CA THR A 125 2.34 3.00 7.91
C THR A 125 1.57 4.07 7.15
N HIS A 126 1.08 5.06 7.90
CA HIS A 126 0.13 6.09 7.46
C HIS A 126 -1.28 5.57 7.16
N PHE A 127 -1.71 4.46 7.77
CA PHE A 127 -3.03 3.92 7.50
C PHE A 127 -4.17 4.87 7.87
N ASP A 128 -5.22 4.83 7.06
CA ASP A 128 -6.50 5.43 7.44
C ASP A 128 -7.21 4.57 8.50
N SER A 129 -7.20 3.25 8.25
CA SER A 129 -7.78 2.24 9.13
C SER A 129 -7.08 0.90 8.93
N TYR A 130 -7.16 0.04 9.95
CA TYR A 130 -6.72 -1.34 9.87
C TYR A 130 -7.75 -2.21 9.13
N GLY A 131 -7.28 -3.30 8.52
CA GLY A 131 -8.13 -4.36 8.00
C GLY A 131 -8.78 -5.20 9.11
N SER A 132 -9.39 -6.31 8.71
CA SER A 132 -10.02 -7.29 9.62
C SER A 132 -9.01 -7.98 10.54
N TYR A 133 -7.74 -8.08 10.14
CA TYR A 133 -6.68 -8.76 10.87
C TYR A 133 -6.20 -7.97 12.10
N GLY A 134 -6.36 -8.60 13.27
CA GLY A 134 -5.97 -8.07 14.57
C GLY A 134 -4.48 -8.18 14.89
N GLU A 135 -4.10 -7.67 16.06
CA GLU A 135 -2.78 -7.92 16.66
C GLU A 135 -2.51 -9.43 16.79
N GLY A 136 -1.34 -9.89 16.35
CA GLY A 136 -0.95 -11.31 16.39
C GLY A 136 -1.64 -12.21 15.38
N ALA A 137 -2.50 -11.66 14.51
CA ALA A 137 -3.17 -12.45 13.48
C ALA A 137 -2.15 -12.92 12.42
N HIS A 138 -2.35 -14.15 11.95
CA HIS A 138 -1.64 -14.66 10.77
C HIS A 138 -2.38 -14.22 9.50
N VAL A 139 -1.62 -13.80 8.50
CA VAL A 139 -2.09 -13.37 7.18
C VAL A 139 -1.38 -14.15 6.09
N SER A 140 -2.05 -14.33 4.96
CA SER A 140 -1.44 -14.78 3.71
C SER A 140 -1.02 -13.57 2.86
N ALA A 141 -0.09 -13.79 1.92
CA ALA A 141 0.19 -12.79 0.90
C ALA A 141 -1.09 -12.42 0.13
N GLY A 142 -1.29 -11.12 -0.09
CA GLY A 142 -2.49 -10.54 -0.70
C GLY A 142 -3.64 -10.24 0.26
N ASP A 143 -3.59 -10.70 1.51
CA ASP A 143 -4.66 -10.37 2.46
C ASP A 143 -4.64 -8.87 2.78
N THR A 144 -5.82 -8.24 2.87
CA THR A 144 -5.93 -6.80 3.13
C THR A 144 -5.68 -6.53 4.62
N ILE A 145 -4.55 -5.89 4.95
CA ILE A 145 -4.13 -5.61 6.32
C ILE A 145 -4.44 -4.18 6.77
N GLY A 146 -4.79 -3.29 5.84
CA GLY A 146 -5.11 -1.90 6.13
C GLY A 146 -5.58 -1.15 4.89
N TYR A 147 -5.73 0.15 5.03
CA TYR A 147 -6.13 1.05 3.96
C TYR A 147 -5.25 2.29 3.95
N VAL A 148 -4.86 2.74 2.76
CA VAL A 148 -4.05 3.95 2.57
C VAL A 148 -4.73 5.14 3.23
N GLY A 149 -3.96 5.92 3.98
CA GLY A 149 -4.41 7.13 4.64
C GLY A 149 -3.29 8.16 4.76
N ASN A 150 -3.40 8.98 5.79
CA ASN A 150 -2.41 10.00 6.13
C ASN A 150 -2.22 10.13 7.65
N SER A 151 -2.45 9.07 8.43
CA SER A 151 -2.20 9.16 9.86
C SER A 151 -0.73 9.50 10.12
N GLY A 152 -0.44 10.54 10.91
CA GLY A 152 0.94 10.99 11.18
C GLY A 152 1.58 11.83 10.07
N THR A 153 0.86 12.12 8.98
CA THR A 153 1.37 12.88 7.83
C THR A 153 0.26 13.73 7.18
N THR A 154 0.57 14.46 6.11
CA THR A 154 -0.39 15.35 5.42
C THR A 154 -0.84 14.83 4.06
N VAL A 155 -0.09 13.90 3.46
CA VAL A 155 -0.34 13.37 2.10
C VAL A 155 -0.87 11.94 2.21
N TYR A 156 -1.82 11.56 1.35
CA TYR A 156 -2.27 10.17 1.28
C TYR A 156 -1.22 9.30 0.58
N HIS A 157 -0.66 8.35 1.33
CA HIS A 157 0.30 7.38 0.82
C HIS A 157 0.43 6.19 1.76
N LEU A 158 0.97 5.09 1.22
CA LEU A 158 1.59 4.05 2.02
C LEU A 158 3.07 4.36 2.12
N HIS A 159 3.63 4.39 3.33
CA HIS A 159 5.06 4.26 3.52
C HIS A 159 5.40 2.79 3.75
N PHE A 160 6.29 2.24 2.91
CA PHE A 160 6.63 0.81 2.88
C PHE A 160 8.14 0.57 3.04
N GLU A 161 8.51 -0.28 4.00
CA GLU A 161 9.91 -0.67 4.25
C GLU A 161 10.07 -2.19 4.19
N TYR A 162 11.29 -2.63 3.86
CA TYR A 162 11.70 -4.04 3.90
C TYR A 162 13.00 -4.21 4.68
N HIS A 163 13.00 -5.14 5.64
CA HIS A 163 14.08 -5.40 6.58
C HIS A 163 14.50 -6.88 6.52
N PRO A 164 15.49 -7.22 5.66
CA PRO A 164 15.98 -8.58 5.53
C PRO A 164 16.76 -9.01 6.78
N GLY A 165 16.56 -10.26 7.21
CA GLY A 165 17.25 -10.86 8.35
C GLY A 165 16.98 -10.18 9.69
N GLY A 166 15.96 -9.33 9.77
CA GLY A 166 15.65 -8.52 10.95
C GLY A 166 16.58 -7.32 11.12
N GLY A 167 17.38 -6.99 10.10
CA GLY A 167 18.39 -5.94 10.12
C GLY A 167 17.88 -4.56 9.71
N ALA A 168 18.81 -3.73 9.23
CA ALA A 168 18.51 -2.41 8.68
C ALA A 168 17.64 -2.50 7.42
N ALA A 169 16.87 -1.44 7.16
CA ALA A 169 16.09 -1.34 5.93
C ALA A 169 17.01 -1.38 4.71
N ILE A 170 16.55 -2.03 3.64
CA ILE A 170 17.17 -1.92 2.32
C ILE A 170 16.19 -1.27 1.36
N ASN A 171 16.70 -0.63 0.31
CA ASN A 171 15.87 0.04 -0.69
C ASN A 171 14.95 -0.97 -1.41
N PRO A 172 13.61 -0.91 -1.24
CA PRO A 172 12.69 -1.83 -1.90
C PRO A 172 12.28 -1.38 -3.31
N TYR A 173 12.72 -0.21 -3.80
CA TYR A 173 12.25 0.42 -5.03
C TYR A 173 12.29 -0.51 -6.26
N THR A 174 13.45 -1.12 -6.54
CA THR A 174 13.61 -2.03 -7.69
C THR A 174 12.71 -3.25 -7.61
N SER A 175 12.47 -3.78 -6.40
CA SER A 175 11.58 -4.92 -6.19
C SER A 175 10.12 -4.50 -6.38
N LEU A 176 9.74 -3.31 -5.90
CA LEU A 176 8.40 -2.75 -6.10
C LEU A 176 8.07 -2.59 -7.58
N LEU A 177 8.98 -2.07 -8.41
CA LEU A 177 8.79 -1.97 -9.89
C LEU A 177 8.56 -3.31 -10.60
N GLY A 178 8.91 -4.44 -9.96
CA GLY A 178 8.72 -5.77 -10.55
C GLY A 178 7.34 -6.35 -10.30
N VAL A 179 6.59 -5.80 -9.34
CA VAL A 179 5.31 -6.37 -8.85
C VAL A 179 4.18 -5.33 -8.87
N CYS A 180 4.54 -4.06 -8.87
CA CYS A 180 3.73 -2.88 -9.13
C CYS A 180 4.25 -2.24 -10.44
#